data_AF-X1G4F7-F1
#
_entry.id   AF-X1G4F7-F1
#
_cell.length_a   1.000
_cell.length_b   1.000
_cell.length_c   1.000
_cell.angle_alpha   90.00
_cell.angle_beta   90.00
_cell.angle_gamma   90.00
#
_symmetry.space_group_name_H-M   'P 1'
#
loop_
_entity.id
_entity.type
_entity.pdbx_description
1 polymer ?
#
loop_
_entity_poly.entity_id
_entity_poly.type
_entity_poly.pdbx_seq_one_letter_code
_entity_poly.pdbx_strand_id
1 'polypeptide(L)' 'MKGEIIEDYPHNAPFPSCLILGYVEDKPYHVVVSFDETLEIAYIITAYEPSLDKFEPDFKTRRR' A
#
# COMPACT_ATOMS: atom_id res chain seq x y z
N MET A 1 -13.84 -6.09 5.92
CA MET A 1 -12.85 -5.12 5.42
C MET A 1 -12.11 -5.73 4.25
N LYS A 2 -11.88 -4.96 3.18
CA LYS A 2 -11.03 -5.35 2.05
C LYS A 2 -10.07 -4.19 1.78
N GLY A 3 -8.80 -4.51 1.53
CA GLY A 3 -7.83 -3.55 1.01
C GLY A 3 -7.88 -3.50 -0.51
N GLU A 4 -7.45 -2.38 -1.09
CA GLU A 4 -7.35 -2.14 -2.52
C GLU A 4 -5.89 -1.85 -2.86
N ILE A 5 -5.32 -2.57 -3.83
CA ILE A 5 -4.00 -2.22 -4.39
C ILE A 5 -4.18 -0.96 -5.22
N ILE A 6 -3.45 0.09 -4.89
CA ILE A 6 -3.54 1.39 -5.55
C ILE A 6 -2.27 1.73 -6.34
N GLU A 7 -1.14 1.09 -6.02
CA GLU A 7 0.10 1.19 -6.81
C GLU A 7 0.82 -0.17 -6.82
N ASP A 8 1.38 -0.54 -7.97
CA ASP A 8 2.23 -1.70 -8.14
C ASP A 8 3.70 -1.26 -8.32
N TYR A 9 4.60 -1.94 -7.63
CA TYR A 9 6.04 -1.77 -7.72
C TYR A 9 6.71 -3.09 -8.11
N PRO A 10 6.52 -3.56 -9.36
CA PRO A 10 7.00 -4.86 -9.81
C PRO A 10 8.52 -4.98 -9.84
N HIS A 11 9.23 -3.85 -9.81
CA HIS A 11 10.68 -3.76 -9.92
C HIS A 11 11.37 -3.51 -8.57
N ASN A 12 10.64 -3.55 -7.45
CA ASN A 12 11.26 -3.48 -6.13
C ASN A 12 12.11 -4.73 -5.85
N ALA A 13 13.17 -4.54 -5.06
CA ALA A 13 14.06 -5.59 -4.62
C ALA A 13 14.00 -5.69 -3.09
N PRO A 14 14.02 -6.90 -2.50
CA PRO A 14 14.28 -8.20 -3.15
C PRO A 14 13.08 -8.82 -3.88
N PHE A 15 11.85 -8.36 -3.61
CA PHE A 15 10.63 -8.90 -4.21
C PHE A 15 9.72 -7.78 -4.74
N PRO A 16 8.86 -8.08 -5.74
CA PRO A 16 7.77 -7.19 -6.12
C PRO A 16 6.97 -6.73 -4.89
N SER A 17 6.51 -5.49 -4.93
CA SER A 17 5.69 -4.93 -3.86
C SER A 17 4.54 -4.13 -4.42
N CYS A 18 3.58 -3.81 -3.56
CA CYS A 18 2.45 -2.96 -3.88
C CYS A 18 2.10 -2.06 -2.69
N LEU A 19 1.44 -0.96 -2.98
CA LEU A 19 0.79 -0.09 -2.00
C LEU A 19 -0.69 -0.46 -1.92
N ILE A 20 -1.14 -0.80 -0.73
CA ILE A 20 -2.53 -1.15 -0.43
C ILE A 20 -3.16 -0.04 0.40
N LEU A 21 -4.33 0.45 -0.01
CA LEU A 21 -5.21 1.29 0.80
C LEU A 21 -6.27 0.42 1.47
N GLY A 22 -6.42 0.57 2.79
CA GLY A 22 -7.49 -0.03 3.57
C GLY A 22 -8.11 0.98 4.54
N TYR A 23 -9.28 0.63 5.09
CA TYR A 23 -9.97 1.46 6.09
C TYR A 23 -10.24 0.66 7.36
N VAL A 24 -9.86 1.22 8.51
CA VAL A 24 -10.15 0.67 9.85
C VAL A 24 -10.93 1.75 10.61
N GLU A 25 -12.17 1.44 11.01
CA GLU A 25 -13.03 2.41 11.71
C GLU A 25 -13.10 3.77 10.97
N ASP A 26 -13.34 3.72 9.66
CA ASP A 26 -13.39 4.86 8.73
C ASP A 26 -12.09 5.66 8.57
N LYS A 27 -10.98 5.23 9.18
CA LYS A 27 -9.65 5.84 8.98
C LYS A 27 -8.87 5.13 7.87
N PRO A 28 -8.28 5.88 6.92
CA PRO A 28 -7.48 5.31 5.84
C PRO A 28 -6.10 4.89 6.34
N TYR A 29 -5.61 3.76 5.82
CA TYR A 29 -4.26 3.27 6.06
C TYR A 29 -3.63 2.81 4.75
N HIS A 30 -2.40 3.24 4.54
CA HIS A 30 -1.51 2.78 3.50
C HIS A 30 -0.57 1.73 4.07
N VAL A 31 -0.53 0.58 3.41
CA VAL A 31 0.41 -0.50 3.74
C VAL A 31 1.22 -0.83 2.50
N VAL A 32 2.53 -0.75 2.60
CA VAL A 32 3.43 -1.26 1.55
C VAL A 32 3.77 -2.71 1.90
N VAL A 33 3.46 -3.61 0.98
CA VAL A 33 3.69 -5.05 1.15
C VAL A 33 4.55 -5.55 0.00
N SER A 34 5.62 -6.28 0.32
CA SER A 34 6.35 -7.09 -0.67
C SER A 34 5.96 -8.55 -0.57
N PHE A 35 5.88 -9.25 -1.69
CA PHE A 35 5.46 -10.66 -1.72
C PHE A 35 6.54 -11.55 -2.35
N ASP A 36 7.03 -12.50 -1.56
CA ASP A 36 7.87 -13.60 -2.05
C ASP A 36 6.97 -14.72 -2.54
N GLU A 37 6.80 -14.81 -3.87
CA GLU A 37 5.99 -15.84 -4.52
C GLU A 37 6.53 -17.26 -4.31
N THR A 38 7.84 -17.42 -4.07
CA THR A 38 8.45 -18.76 -3.91
C THR A 38 8.12 -19.36 -2.55
N LEU A 39 8.17 -18.52 -1.51
CA LEU A 39 7.86 -18.95 -0.14
C LEU A 39 6.40 -18.69 0.25
N GLU A 40 5.62 -18.03 -0.60
CA GLU A 40 4.28 -17.53 -0.32
C GLU A 40 4.21 -16.63 0.93
N ILE A 41 5.24 -15.81 1.14
CA ILE A 41 5.35 -14.91 2.30
C ILE A 41 5.13 -13.47 1.87
N ALA A 42 4.19 -12.80 2.54
CA ALA A 42 4.02 -11.35 2.47
C ALA A 42 4.77 -10.66 3.61
N TYR A 43 5.58 -9.67 3.27
CA TYR A 43 6.30 -8.83 4.23
C TYR A 43 5.70 -7.43 4.24
N ILE A 44 5.25 -6.99 5.42
CA ILE A 44 4.83 -5.60 5.63
C ILE A 44 6.09 -4.74 5.77
N ILE A 45 6.32 -3.84 4.81
CA ILE A 45 7.44 -2.91 4.84
C ILE A 45 7.11 -1.73 5.75
N THR A 46 5.92 -1.14 5.58
CA THR A 46 5.44 -0.03 6.40
C THR A 46 3.91 0.05 6.38
N ALA A 47 3.35 0.60 7.45
CA ALA A 47 1.93 0.95 7.56
C ALA A 47 1.80 2.37 8.13
N TYR A 48 1.02 3.24 7.49
CA TYR A 48 0.86 4.64 7.89
C TYR A 48 -0.49 5.23 7.46
N GLU A 49 -0.95 6.27 8.13
CA GLU A 49 -2.11 7.06 7.67
C GLU A 49 -1.67 8.00 6.52
N PRO A 50 -2.32 7.95 5.34
CA PRO A 50 -1.95 8.80 4.22
C PRO A 50 -2.21 10.28 4.52
N SER A 51 -1.24 11.14 4.18
CA SER A 51 -1.40 12.60 4.29
C SER A 51 -2.02 13.18 3.03
N LEU A 52 -2.94 14.14 3.21
CA LEU A 52 -3.51 14.97 2.15
C LEU A 52 -2.48 15.89 1.47
N ASP A 53 -1.26 16.04 2.02
CA ASP A 53 -0.17 16.75 1.34
C ASP A 53 0.39 15.95 0.17
N LYS A 54 0.27 14.61 0.23
CA LYS A 54 0.83 13.67 -0.76
C LYS A 54 -0.24 13.03 -1.63
N PHE A 55 -1.47 12.93 -1.13
CA PHE A 55 -2.59 12.27 -1.81
C PHE A 55 -3.81 13.20 -1.92
N GLU A 56 -4.63 12.98 -2.94
CA GLU A 56 -5.94 13.60 -3.06
C GLU A 56 -6.89 13.13 -1.94
N PRO A 57 -8.05 13.79 -1.73
CA PRO A 57 -9.00 13.40 -0.68
C PRO A 57 -9.58 11.99 -0.79
N ASP A 58 -9.35 11.30 -1.92
CA ASP A 58 -9.68 9.89 -2.09
C ASP A 58 -8.69 8.95 -1.36
N PHE A 59 -7.57 9.49 -0.88
CA PHE A 59 -6.42 8.78 -0.31
C PHE A 59 -5.80 7.75 -1.25
N LYS A 60 -6.09 7.79 -2.55
CA LYS A 60 -5.58 6.84 -3.57
C LYS A 60 -4.66 7.54 -4.55
N THR A 61 -5.06 8.71 -5.02
CA THR A 61 -4.39 9.41 -6.12
C THR A 61 -3.27 10.28 -5.57
N ARG A 62 -2.03 10.09 -6.01
CA ARG A 62 -0.91 10.98 -5.62
C ARG A 62 -1.09 12.38 -6.19
N ARG A 63 -0.80 13.40 -5.37
CA ARG A 63 -0.63 14.77 -5.83
C ARG A 63 0.65 14.88 -6.67
N ARG A 64 0.62 15.70 -7.72
CA ARG A 64 1.78 16.00 -8.59
C ARG A 64 2.53 17.25 -8.11
#